data_AF-X8IW81-F1
#
_entry.id   AF-X8IW81-F1
#
_cell.length_a   1.000
_cell.length_b   1.000
_cell.length_c   1.000
_cell.angle_alpha   90.00
_cell.angle_beta   90.00
_cell.angle_gamma   90.00
#
_symmetry.space_group_name_H-M   'P 1'
#
loop_
_entity.id
_entity.type
_entity.pdbx_description
1 polymer ?
#
loop_
_entity_poly.entity_id
_entity_poly.type
_entity_poly.pdbx_seq_one_letter_code
_entity_poly.pdbx_strand_id
1 'polypeptide(L)' 'MPPGLLALEKPILDYWLSFVYYLDPNVNRVFGDRSYWPKYGSNATAIHFASNVTLGADDFRADGIDFIINSPSLYH' A
#
# COMPACT_ATOMS: atom_id res chain seq x y z
N MET A 1 -12.08 17.42 -9.09
CA MET A 1 -11.31 16.40 -8.35
C MET A 1 -10.62 17.10 -7.17
N PRO A 2 -10.63 16.56 -5.95
CA PRO A 2 -9.95 17.20 -4.81
C PRO A 2 -8.44 17.35 -5.09
N PRO A 3 -7.80 18.49 -4.77
CA PRO A 3 -6.38 18.71 -5.03
C PRO A 3 -5.45 17.64 -4.47
N GLY A 4 -5.78 17.06 -3.31
CA GLY A 4 -5.02 15.97 -2.68
C GLY A 4 -4.98 14.69 -3.52
N LEU A 5 -6.02 14.41 -4.31
CA LEU A 5 -6.07 13.22 -5.17
C LEU A 5 -5.13 13.35 -6.39
N LEU A 6 -5.02 14.56 -6.95
CA LEU A 6 -4.07 14.86 -8.04
C LEU A 6 -2.63 14.75 -7.55
N ALA A 7 -2.37 15.09 -6.29
CA ALA A 7 -1.05 14.96 -5.68
C ALA A 7 -0.61 13.50 -5.49
N LEU A 8 -1.53 12.53 -5.52
CA LEU A 8 -1.19 11.10 -5.41
C LEU A 8 -0.65 10.48 -6.70
N GLU A 9 -0.89 11.11 -7.86
CA GLU A 9 -0.52 10.54 -9.16
C GLU A 9 0.99 10.22 -9.22
N LYS A 10 1.83 11.19 -8.88
CA LYS A 10 3.28 11.05 -8.88
C LYS A 10 3.78 9.92 -7.97
N PRO A 11 3.48 9.90 -6.65
CA PRO A 11 4.00 8.83 -5.79
C PRO A 11 3.49 7.45 -6.18
N ILE A 12 2.24 7.30 -6.63
CA ILE A 12 1.70 6.01 -7.08
C ILE A 12 2.48 5.52 -8.30
N LEU A 13 2.59 6.35 -9.35
CA LEU A 13 3.32 5.99 -10.57
C LEU A 13 4.78 5.68 -10.28
N ASP A 14 5.41 6.47 -9.42
CA ASP A 14 6.79 6.23 -9.02
C ASP A 14 6.93 4.84 -8.39
N TYR A 15 5.99 4.38 -7.53
CA TYR A 15 6.15 3.11 -6.80
C TYR A 15 6.00 1.93 -7.76
N TRP A 16 5.04 2.05 -8.66
CA TRP A 16 4.79 1.05 -9.70
C TRP A 16 5.94 0.94 -10.68
N LEU A 17 6.50 2.05 -11.16
CA LEU A 17 7.63 2.01 -12.09
C LEU A 17 8.86 1.39 -11.42
N SER A 18 9.22 1.82 -10.21
CA SER A 18 10.33 1.22 -9.46
C SER A 18 10.15 -0.28 -9.29
N PHE A 19 8.94 -0.73 -8.92
CA PHE A 19 8.67 -2.15 -8.77
C PHE A 19 8.78 -2.92 -10.09
N VAL A 20 8.25 -2.40 -11.20
CA VAL A 20 8.30 -3.08 -12.51
C VAL A 20 9.74 -3.24 -13.01
N TYR A 21 10.61 -2.26 -12.78
CA TYR A 21 11.99 -2.32 -13.26
C TYR A 21 12.95 -3.05 -12.31
N TYR A 22 12.70 -3.04 -11.01
CA TYR A 22 13.68 -3.45 -10.01
C TYR A 22 13.17 -4.47 -9.00
N LEU A 23 11.89 -4.84 -9.06
CA LEU A 23 11.20 -5.70 -8.08
C LEU A 23 11.22 -5.15 -6.64
N ASP A 24 11.53 -3.85 -6.49
CA ASP A 24 11.49 -3.12 -5.22
C ASP A 24 10.86 -1.73 -5.47
N PRO A 25 9.71 -1.42 -4.86
CA PRO A 25 9.07 -0.12 -5.03
C PRO A 25 9.89 1.04 -4.45
N ASN A 26 10.92 0.78 -3.62
CA ASN A 26 11.65 1.81 -2.89
C ASN A 26 12.87 2.39 -3.63
N VAL A 27 13.35 1.73 -4.68
CA VAL A 27 14.59 2.10 -5.40
C VAL A 27 14.32 2.99 -6.62
N ASN A 28 15.35 3.70 -7.09
CA ASN A 28 15.34 4.47 -8.35
C ASN A 28 14.10 5.37 -8.52
N ARG A 29 13.91 6.30 -7.58
CA ARG A 29 12.82 7.28 -7.57
C ARG A 29 12.94 8.21 -8.78
N VAL A 30 11.87 8.34 -9.56
CA VAL A 30 11.81 9.10 -10.82
C VAL A 30 11.17 10.47 -10.60
N PHE A 31 10.10 10.55 -9.79
CA PHE A 31 9.24 11.74 -9.71
C PHE A 31 9.42 12.59 -8.45
N GLY A 32 9.99 12.08 -7.36
CA GLY A 32 10.25 12.86 -6.15
C GLY A 32 10.52 12.04 -4.90
N ASP A 33 10.62 12.74 -3.76
CA ASP A 33 10.76 12.10 -2.46
C ASP A 33 9.43 11.50 -1.99
N ARG A 34 9.53 10.29 -1.45
CA ARG A 34 8.43 9.50 -0.92
C ARG A 34 8.93 8.65 0.24
N SER A 35 8.01 8.26 1.11
CA SER A 35 8.29 7.40 2.25
C SER A 35 8.86 6.05 1.81
N TYR A 36 9.55 5.36 2.71
CA TYR A 36 9.89 3.97 2.49
C TYR A 36 8.63 3.12 2.69
N TRP A 37 8.28 2.26 1.73
CA TRP A 37 7.23 1.27 1.85
C TRP A 37 7.85 -0.06 2.32
N PRO A 38 7.69 -0.42 3.61
CA PRO A 38 8.22 -1.67 4.13
C PRO A 38 7.53 -2.87 3.48
N LYS A 39 8.30 -3.95 3.29
CA LYS A 39 7.76 -5.23 2.86
C LYS A 39 6.69 -5.70 3.86
N TYR A 40 5.52 -6.06 3.34
CA TYR A 40 4.45 -6.63 4.15
C TYR A 40 4.92 -7.91 4.85
N GLY A 41 4.55 -8.09 6.13
CA GLY A 41 5.09 -9.15 6.98
C GLY A 41 4.65 -8.99 8.44
N SER A 42 5.56 -9.23 9.40
CA SER A 42 5.22 -9.33 10.82
C SER A 42 4.55 -8.09 11.43
N ASN A 43 4.83 -6.90 10.91
CA ASN A 43 4.20 -5.65 11.37
C ASN A 43 2.95 -5.25 10.57
N ALA A 44 2.54 -6.08 9.60
CA ALA A 44 1.38 -5.88 8.73
C ALA A 44 1.23 -4.44 8.22
N THR A 45 2.34 -3.77 7.90
CA THR A 45 2.32 -2.34 7.58
C THR A 45 1.93 -2.14 6.13
N ALA A 46 0.81 -1.46 5.91
CA ALA A 46 0.32 -1.05 4.60
C ALA A 46 0.66 0.42 4.30
N ILE A 47 0.73 0.72 3.01
CA ILE A 47 0.76 2.10 2.51
C ILE A 47 -0.65 2.55 2.20
N HIS A 48 -1.03 3.74 2.66
CA HIS A 48 -2.36 4.32 2.43
C HIS A 48 -2.23 5.52 1.49
N PHE A 49 -3.00 5.49 0.40
CA PHE A 49 -3.13 6.58 -0.56
C PHE A 49 -4.48 7.27 -0.35
N ALA A 50 -4.47 8.46 0.23
CA ALA A 50 -5.69 9.25 0.49
C ALA A 50 -5.49 10.73 0.10
N SER A 51 -5.70 11.68 1.01
CA SER A 51 -5.29 13.07 0.79
C SER A 51 -3.78 13.28 0.87
N ASN A 52 -3.07 12.30 1.44
CA ASN A 52 -1.62 12.17 1.54
C ASN A 52 -1.21 10.69 1.45
N VAL A 53 0.10 10.43 1.50
CA VAL A 53 0.67 9.08 1.56
C VAL A 53 1.15 8.81 2.98
N THR A 54 0.59 7.81 3.64
CA THR A 54 0.96 7.42 5.02
C THR A 54 1.23 5.92 5.12
N LEU A 55 1.91 5.52 6.19
CA LEU A 55 2.01 4.12 6.59
C LEU A 55 1.08 3.86 7.77
N GLY A 56 0.45 2.69 7.80
CA GLY A 56 -0.41 2.26 8.90
C GLY A 56 -0.41 0.75 9.06
N ALA A 57 -0.90 0.27 10.19
CA ALA A 57 -1.18 -1.16 10.37
C ALA A 57 -2.38 -1.55 9.48
N ASP A 58 -2.30 -2.72 8.86
CA ASP A 58 -3.41 -3.35 8.16
C ASP A 58 -4.28 -4.15 9.14
N ASP A 59 -4.94 -3.43 10.04
CA ASP A 59 -5.85 -3.96 11.07
C ASP A 59 -7.34 -3.71 10.73
N PHE A 60 -7.60 -3.17 9.54
CA PHE A 60 -8.93 -2.84 9.10
C PHE A 60 -9.77 -4.11 8.91
N ARG A 61 -10.95 -4.14 9.54
CA ARG A 61 -11.90 -5.28 9.46
C ARG A 61 -11.32 -6.59 10.01
N ALA A 62 -10.40 -6.52 10.99
CA ALA A 62 -9.75 -7.68 11.59
C ALA A 62 -10.72 -8.84 11.89
N ASP A 63 -11.79 -8.61 12.66
CA ASP A 63 -12.77 -9.65 13.02
C ASP A 63 -13.41 -10.33 11.80
N GLY A 64 -13.72 -9.55 10.75
CA GLY A 64 -14.32 -10.07 9.52
C GLY A 64 -13.32 -10.88 8.69
N ILE A 65 -12.07 -10.41 8.61
CA ILE A 65 -10.98 -11.13 7.95
C ILE A 65 -10.68 -12.44 8.70
N ASP A 66 -10.61 -12.39 10.03
CA ASP A 66 -10.40 -13.56 10.88
C ASP A 66 -11.52 -14.58 10.70
N PHE A 67 -12.79 -14.14 10.61
CA PHE A 67 -13.91 -15.03 10.33
C PHE A 67 -13.74 -15.74 8.98
N ILE A 68 -13.37 -15.00 7.93
CA ILE A 68 -13.17 -15.55 6.57
C ILE A 68 -12.02 -16.56 6.57
N ILE A 69 -10.87 -16.21 7.17
CA ILE A 69 -9.68 -17.07 7.26
C ILE A 69 -10.00 -18.37 8.01
N ASN A 70 -10.78 -18.29 9.08
CA ASN A 70 -11.10 -19.45 9.93
C ASN A 70 -12.33 -20.24 9.46
N SER A 71 -13.09 -19.74 8.47
CA SER A 71 -14.29 -20.40 7.93
C SER A 71 -14.19 -20.63 6.41
N PRO A 72 -13.08 -21.18 5.88
CA PRO A 72 -12.92 -21.35 4.44
C PRO A 72 -13.99 -22.26 3.84
N SER A 73 -14.62 -23.10 4.67
CA SER A 73 -15.70 -24.01 4.29
C SER A 73 -16.95 -23.33 3.72
N LEU A 74 -17.12 -22.04 3.98
CA LEU A 74 -18.32 -21.28 3.63
C LEU A 74 -18.25 -20.62 2.24
N TYR A 75 -17.09 -20.68 1.57
CA TYR A 75 -16.79 -19.88 0.38
C TYR A 75 -16.36 -20.71 -0.84
N HIS A 76 -16.85 -21.96 -0.93
CA HIS A 76 -16.63 -22.86 -2.08
C HIS A 76 -17.69 -22.71 -3.16
#